data_AF-A0A4Y3TVD8-F1
#
_entry.id   AF-A0A4Y3TVD8-F1
#
_cell.length_a   1.000
_cell.length_b   1.000
_cell.length_c   1.000
_cell.angle_alpha   90.00
_cell.angle_beta   90.00
_cell.angle_gamma   90.00
#
_symmetry.space_group_name_H-M   'P 1'
#
loop_
_entity.id
_entity.type
_entity.pdbx_description
1 polymer ?
#
loop_
_entity_poly.entity_id
_entity_poly.type
_entity_poly.pdbx_seq_one_letter_code
_entity_poly.pdbx_strand_id
1 'polypeptide(L)'
;MSLLRTLIRIVLTLSVVSLAIVLGVTLWNVYMIAPWTRDGRVRVYVVDVAPEVSGTVVQIPVVDNQYVHKGDPLFVLDPVRFRLAIREAQARLDGALEDLKLKENDAKRRMGLGGIVSAEEQEVFNSSVATQIAAVDAARAALDVAKLNLQRSVLYSPVNGYVTNLNLRVGDYASAGQARMAVIDADSYWVYGYFEETKMWGVHVGDEARVKLMGYKPILQGHVVSIARGIDDTNGSPDKLGLQSVNPIFTWVRLAQRIPVRIHLDHVPDSVTLAAGMTATVSVGPEPRGRSGRLTTWLQDHL
;
A
#
# COMPACT_ATOMS: atom_id res chain seq x y z
N MET A 1 -35.83 9.35 69.04
CA MET A 1 -34.59 8.67 68.57
C MET A 1 -34.84 7.55 67.55
N SER A 2 -36.04 6.96 67.44
CA SER A 2 -36.37 5.93 66.43
C SER A 2 -36.49 6.49 65.01
N LEU A 3 -37.17 7.63 64.82
CA LEU A 3 -37.34 8.28 63.52
C LEU A 3 -36.00 8.64 62.85
N LEU A 4 -35.02 9.12 63.63
CA LEU A 4 -33.69 9.44 63.11
C LEU A 4 -32.94 8.19 62.61
N ARG A 5 -33.06 7.06 63.31
CA ARG A 5 -32.45 5.78 62.87
C ARG A 5 -33.13 5.24 61.61
N THR A 6 -34.45 5.38 61.50
CA THR A 6 -35.20 4.99 60.29
C THR A 6 -34.84 5.88 59.11
N LEU A 7 -34.72 7.20 59.33
CA LEU A 7 -34.30 8.15 58.30
C LEU A 7 -32.87 7.85 57.81
N ILE A 8 -31.92 7.61 58.73
CA ILE A 8 -30.55 7.23 58.38
C ILE A 8 -30.52 5.93 57.57
N ARG A 9 -31.30 4.91 57.94
CA ARG A 9 -31.40 3.66 57.17
C ARG A 9 -31.95 3.87 55.77
N ILE A 10 -33.01 4.69 55.63
CA ILE A 10 -33.61 5.00 54.32
C ILE A 10 -32.65 5.79 53.44
N VAL A 11 -31.94 6.77 54.00
CA VAL A 11 -30.93 7.54 53.26
C VAL A 11 -29.77 6.63 52.86
N LEU A 12 -29.32 5.72 53.73
CA LEU A 12 -28.25 4.78 53.43
C LEU A 12 -28.66 3.81 52.30
N THR A 13 -29.87 3.23 52.35
CA THR A 13 -30.33 2.32 51.29
C THR A 13 -30.54 3.06 49.97
N LEU A 14 -31.11 4.26 49.98
CA LEU A 14 -31.22 5.11 48.77
C LEU A 14 -29.85 5.49 48.20
N SER A 15 -28.86 5.77 49.06
CA SER A 15 -27.49 6.07 48.64
C SER A 15 -26.84 4.87 47.96
N VAL A 16 -27.01 3.67 48.51
CA VAL A 16 -26.50 2.41 47.92
C VAL A 16 -27.18 2.10 46.59
N VAL A 17 -28.50 2.25 46.51
CA VAL A 17 -29.27 2.06 45.27
C VAL A 17 -28.88 3.09 44.22
N SER A 18 -28.73 4.36 44.60
CA SER A 18 -28.23 5.42 43.71
C SER A 18 -26.83 5.08 43.16
N LEU A 19 -25.91 4.66 44.03
CA LEU A 19 -24.56 4.25 43.62
C LEU A 19 -24.60 3.04 42.68
N ALA A 20 -25.45 2.05 42.96
CA ALA A 20 -25.62 0.88 42.09
C ALA A 20 -26.18 1.25 40.72
N ILE A 21 -27.15 2.17 40.66
CA ILE A 21 -27.69 2.68 39.38
C ILE A 21 -26.60 3.42 38.60
N VAL A 22 -25.83 4.29 39.25
CA VAL A 22 -24.72 5.01 38.60
C VAL A 22 -23.66 4.04 38.07
N LEU A 23 -23.27 3.03 38.86
CA LEU A 23 -22.35 1.99 38.41
C LEU A 23 -22.92 1.17 37.25
N GLY A 24 -24.20 0.80 37.31
CA GLY A 24 -24.88 0.07 36.24
C GLY A 24 -24.93 0.85 34.93
N VAL A 25 -25.32 2.13 34.97
CA VAL A 25 -25.38 3.00 33.79
C VAL A 25 -23.98 3.27 33.22
N THR A 26 -22.98 3.49 34.07
CA THR A 26 -21.60 3.72 33.61
C THR A 26 -21.01 2.47 32.96
N LEU A 27 -21.18 1.29 33.55
CA LEU A 27 -20.78 0.01 32.94
C LEU A 27 -21.51 -0.24 31.61
N TRP A 28 -22.81 0.06 31.56
CA TRP A 28 -23.60 -0.08 30.32
C TRP A 28 -23.05 0.81 29.21
N ASN A 29 -22.78 2.10 29.49
CA ASN A 29 -22.24 3.01 28.50
C ASN A 29 -20.86 2.58 28.00
N VAL A 30 -19.98 2.07 28.88
CA VAL A 30 -18.64 1.63 28.49
C VAL A 30 -18.67 0.35 27.66
N TYR A 31 -19.53 -0.62 28.00
CA TYR A 31 -19.56 -1.89 27.30
C TYR A 31 -20.43 -1.87 26.03
N MET A 32 -21.59 -1.23 26.09
CA MET A 32 -22.59 -1.30 25.02
C MET A 32 -22.52 -0.11 24.05
N ILE A 33 -22.11 1.07 24.53
CA ILE A 33 -22.20 2.31 23.74
C ILE A 33 -20.84 2.79 23.22
N ALA A 34 -19.78 2.69 24.03
CA ALA A 34 -18.47 3.15 23.61
C ALA A 34 -17.99 2.38 22.35
N PRO A 35 -17.51 3.10 21.31
CA PRO A 35 -17.03 2.46 20.10
C PRO A 35 -15.64 1.87 20.37
N TRP A 36 -15.61 0.60 20.76
CA TRP A 36 -14.40 -0.21 20.86
C TRP A 36 -14.60 -1.57 20.20
N THR A 37 -13.49 -2.17 19.77
CA THR A 37 -13.45 -3.51 19.19
C THR A 37 -12.15 -4.22 19.57
N ARG A 38 -12.24 -5.50 19.90
CA ARG A 38 -11.08 -6.40 20.05
C ARG A 38 -10.58 -6.95 18.72
N ASP A 39 -11.38 -6.78 17.67
CA ASP A 39 -11.04 -7.24 16.35
C ASP A 39 -10.34 -6.10 15.59
N GLY A 40 -9.10 -5.85 15.97
CA GLY A 40 -8.20 -4.95 15.27
C GLY A 40 -7.07 -5.73 14.61
N ARG A 41 -6.66 -5.32 13.41
CA ARG A 41 -5.55 -5.95 12.68
C ARG A 41 -4.58 -4.90 12.15
N VAL A 42 -3.30 -5.08 12.44
CA VAL A 42 -2.22 -4.29 11.83
C VAL A 42 -2.10 -4.66 10.35
N ARG A 43 -2.02 -3.66 9.50
CA ARG A 43 -1.83 -3.76 8.06
C ARG A 43 -0.69 -2.83 7.64
N VAL A 44 -0.19 -3.08 6.45
CA VAL A 44 0.94 -2.37 5.85
C VAL A 44 0.82 -2.43 4.34
N TYR A 45 1.40 -1.48 3.62
CA TYR A 45 1.51 -1.63 2.18
C TYR A 45 2.59 -2.66 1.85
N VAL A 46 2.22 -3.60 0.98
CA VAL A 46 3.13 -4.60 0.45
C VAL A 46 3.33 -4.26 -1.01
N VAL A 47 4.59 -4.05 -1.40
CA VAL A 47 4.95 -3.76 -2.79
C VAL A 47 5.49 -5.03 -3.41
N ASP A 48 4.73 -5.57 -4.36
CA ASP A 48 5.14 -6.71 -5.16
C ASP A 48 6.16 -6.27 -6.20
N VAL A 49 7.38 -6.79 -6.09
CA VAL A 49 8.50 -6.45 -6.99
C VAL A 49 8.51 -7.44 -8.14
N ALA A 50 8.14 -6.93 -9.32
CA ALA A 50 8.18 -7.65 -10.59
C ALA A 50 9.24 -7.04 -11.51
N PRO A 51 9.99 -7.85 -12.27
CA PRO A 51 10.89 -7.33 -13.28
C PRO A 51 10.09 -6.74 -14.44
N GLU A 52 10.60 -5.68 -15.04
CA GLU A 52 10.05 -5.12 -16.28
C GLU A 52 10.62 -5.80 -17.53
N VAL A 53 11.80 -6.41 -17.41
CA VAL A 53 12.47 -7.14 -18.48
C VAL A 53 12.74 -8.58 -18.04
N SER A 54 12.53 -9.54 -18.93
CA SER A 54 12.76 -10.95 -18.62
C SER A 54 14.25 -11.31 -18.72
N GLY A 55 14.72 -12.16 -17.82
CA GLY A 55 16.10 -12.64 -17.82
C GLY A 55 16.39 -13.67 -16.72
N THR A 56 17.57 -14.27 -16.78
CA THR A 56 18.06 -15.19 -15.75
C THR A 56 18.64 -14.40 -14.58
N VAL A 57 18.31 -14.80 -13.36
CA VAL A 57 18.82 -14.16 -12.13
C VAL A 57 20.24 -14.63 -11.87
N VAL A 58 21.18 -13.68 -11.74
CA VAL A 58 22.60 -13.97 -11.53
C VAL A 58 23.03 -13.65 -10.10
N GLN A 59 22.37 -12.68 -9.46
CA GLN A 59 22.71 -12.26 -8.10
C GLN A 59 21.46 -11.84 -7.32
N ILE A 60 21.43 -12.20 -6.04
CA ILE A 60 20.41 -11.79 -5.07
C ILE A 60 21.16 -11.28 -3.83
N PRO A 61 21.47 -9.97 -3.73
CA PRO A 61 22.24 -9.40 -2.63
C PRO A 61 21.44 -9.21 -1.34
N VAL A 62 20.21 -9.72 -1.26
CA VAL A 62 19.32 -9.60 -0.10
C VAL A 62 18.90 -10.97 0.42
N VAL A 63 18.58 -11.03 1.72
CA VAL A 63 18.01 -12.23 2.36
C VAL A 63 16.59 -11.96 2.87
N ASP A 64 15.84 -13.02 3.13
CA ASP A 64 14.47 -12.91 3.64
C ASP A 64 14.45 -12.23 5.02
N ASN A 65 13.47 -11.35 5.25
CA ASN A 65 13.30 -10.51 6.43
C ASN A 65 14.42 -9.47 6.67
N GLN A 66 15.28 -9.21 5.68
CA GLN A 66 16.27 -8.14 5.76
C GLN A 66 15.61 -6.76 5.55
N TYR A 67 16.04 -5.77 6.33
CA TYR A 67 15.71 -4.37 6.09
C TYR A 67 16.51 -3.80 4.92
N VAL A 68 15.82 -3.17 3.98
CA VAL A 68 16.37 -2.54 2.78
C VAL A 68 15.86 -1.10 2.67
N HIS A 69 16.69 -0.21 2.16
CA HIS A 69 16.30 1.16 1.86
C HIS A 69 15.81 1.27 0.42
N LYS A 70 15.05 2.32 0.16
CA LYS A 70 14.66 2.68 -1.20
C LYS A 70 15.91 2.88 -2.06
N GLY A 71 15.97 2.16 -3.17
CA GLY A 71 17.10 2.17 -4.10
C GLY A 71 18.14 1.07 -3.85
N ASP A 72 18.00 0.26 -2.80
CA ASP A 72 18.88 -0.89 -2.60
C ASP A 72 18.60 -1.99 -3.64
N PRO A 73 19.63 -2.64 -4.21
CA PRO A 73 19.43 -3.70 -5.20
C PRO A 73 18.81 -4.93 -4.55
N LEU A 74 17.77 -5.49 -5.17
CA LEU A 74 17.05 -6.68 -4.71
C LEU A 74 17.51 -7.94 -5.44
N PHE A 75 17.61 -7.88 -6.77
CA PHE A 75 18.24 -8.91 -7.58
C PHE A 75 18.68 -8.38 -8.94
N VAL A 76 19.61 -9.10 -9.55
CA VAL A 76 20.26 -8.71 -10.81
C VAL A 76 20.02 -9.79 -11.85
N LEU A 77 19.51 -9.38 -13.01
CA LEU A 77 19.38 -10.22 -14.20
C LEU A 77 20.67 -10.22 -15.01
N ASP A 78 20.87 -11.26 -15.81
CA ASP A 78 22.07 -11.39 -16.65
C ASP A 78 22.20 -10.22 -17.65
N PRO A 79 23.26 -9.38 -17.52
CA PRO A 79 23.43 -8.22 -18.37
C PRO A 79 23.89 -8.56 -19.79
N VAL A 80 24.34 -9.79 -20.07
CA VAL A 80 24.99 -10.15 -21.35
C VAL A 80 24.07 -9.88 -22.54
N ARG A 81 22.82 -10.34 -22.48
CA ARG A 81 21.83 -10.13 -23.55
C ARG A 81 21.55 -8.64 -23.77
N PHE A 82 21.43 -7.87 -22.70
CA PHE A 82 21.15 -6.44 -22.77
C PHE A 82 22.33 -5.65 -23.34
N ARG A 83 23.57 -6.01 -22.99
CA ARG A 83 24.79 -5.40 -23.58
C ARG A 83 24.94 -5.72 -25.06
N LEU A 84 24.53 -6.91 -25.50
CA LEU A 84 24.50 -7.27 -26.93
C LEU A 84 23.46 -6.43 -27.69
N ALA A 85 22.27 -6.27 -27.13
CA ALA A 85 21.22 -5.42 -27.72
C ALA A 85 21.66 -3.95 -27.85
N ILE A 86 22.38 -3.41 -26.87
CA ILE A 86 22.96 -2.05 -26.96
C ILE A 86 23.96 -1.96 -28.11
N ARG A 87 24.86 -2.95 -28.25
CA ARG A 87 25.85 -2.97 -29.33
C ARG A 87 25.20 -3.04 -30.70
N GLU A 88 24.16 -3.86 -30.85
CA GLU A 88 23.39 -3.97 -32.09
C GLU A 88 22.67 -2.65 -32.42
N ALA A 89 21.99 -2.05 -31.44
CA ALA A 89 21.30 -0.78 -31.65
C ALA A 89 22.27 0.38 -31.96
N GLN A 90 23.45 0.39 -31.33
CA GLN A 90 24.50 1.37 -31.64
C GLN A 90 24.98 1.22 -33.08
N ALA A 91 25.26 -0.01 -33.54
CA ALA A 91 25.68 -0.25 -34.92
C ALA A 91 24.63 0.20 -35.95
N ARG A 92 23.33 0.04 -35.64
CA ARG A 92 22.24 0.56 -36.49
C ARG A 92 22.20 2.08 -36.52
N LEU A 93 22.42 2.74 -35.38
CA LEU A 93 22.50 4.20 -35.32
C LEU A 93 23.70 4.72 -36.12
N ASP A 94 24.87 4.09 -35.96
CA ASP A 94 26.08 4.46 -36.70
C ASP A 94 25.85 4.31 -38.22
N GLY A 95 25.21 3.22 -38.65
CA GLY A 95 24.82 3.03 -40.05
C GLY A 95 23.88 4.13 -40.56
N ALA A 96 22.82 4.45 -39.80
CA ALA A 96 21.87 5.50 -40.17
C ALA A 96 22.52 6.89 -40.25
N LEU A 97 23.49 7.18 -39.37
CA LEU A 97 24.24 8.43 -39.40
C LEU A 97 25.11 8.56 -40.66
N GLU A 98 25.78 7.48 -41.07
CA GLU A 98 26.57 7.47 -42.30
C GLU A 98 25.67 7.59 -43.55
N ASP A 99 24.50 6.95 -43.56
CA ASP A 99 23.51 7.11 -44.63
C ASP A 99 22.96 8.54 -44.73
N LEU A 100 22.64 9.17 -43.59
CA LEU A 100 22.26 10.58 -43.55
C LEU A 100 23.36 11.47 -44.13
N LYS A 101 24.61 11.28 -43.68
CA LYS A 101 25.77 12.03 -44.16
C LYS A 101 26.00 11.87 -45.66
N LEU A 102 25.81 10.66 -46.21
CA LEU A 102 25.86 10.42 -47.65
C LEU A 102 24.79 11.25 -48.37
N LYS A 103 23.54 11.22 -47.91
CA LYS A 103 22.43 11.96 -48.53
C LYS A 103 22.57 13.48 -48.41
N GLU A 104 23.06 13.98 -47.28
CA GLU A 104 23.37 15.39 -47.11
C GLU A 104 24.47 15.85 -48.08
N ASN A 105 25.53 15.05 -48.24
CA ASN A 105 26.61 15.37 -49.17
C ASN A 105 26.12 15.31 -50.63
N ASP A 106 25.27 14.35 -50.97
CA ASP A 106 24.63 14.29 -52.30
C ASP A 106 23.76 15.53 -52.56
N ALA A 107 22.94 15.94 -51.60
CA ALA A 107 22.11 17.14 -51.70
C ALA A 107 22.98 18.41 -51.86
N LYS A 108 24.02 18.57 -51.03
CA LYS A 108 24.97 19.69 -51.12
C LYS A 108 25.68 19.74 -52.46
N ARG A 109 26.16 18.60 -52.97
CA ARG A 109 26.83 18.52 -54.28
C ARG A 109 25.91 18.98 -55.41
N ARG A 110 24.64 18.53 -55.41
CA ARG A 110 23.68 18.89 -56.46
C ARG A 110 23.25 20.35 -56.41
N MET A 111 23.05 20.91 -55.21
CA MET A 111 22.75 22.34 -55.04
C MET A 111 23.90 23.24 -55.52
N GLY A 112 25.16 22.78 -55.43
CA GLY A 112 26.34 23.50 -55.91
C GLY A 112 26.51 23.59 -57.43
N LEU A 113 25.70 22.86 -58.23
CA LEU A 113 25.84 22.78 -59.70
C LEU A 113 25.18 23.95 -60.47
N GLY A 114 24.87 25.08 -59.82
CA GLY A 114 24.60 26.36 -60.53
C GLY A 114 23.31 26.43 -61.36
N GLY A 115 22.15 26.19 -60.74
CA GLY A 115 20.84 26.55 -61.32
C GLY A 115 20.24 25.56 -62.34
N ILE A 116 20.85 24.38 -62.49
CA ILE A 116 20.40 23.33 -63.44
C ILE A 116 19.33 22.42 -62.81
N VAL A 117 19.18 22.44 -61.49
CA VAL A 117 18.27 21.58 -60.71
C VAL A 117 16.89 22.25 -60.60
N SER A 118 15.82 21.52 -60.92
CA SER A 118 14.45 22.04 -60.81
C SER A 118 13.99 22.15 -59.35
N ALA A 119 12.94 22.94 -59.09
CA ALA A 119 12.36 23.07 -57.74
C ALA A 119 11.84 21.72 -57.22
N GLU A 120 11.25 20.91 -58.11
CA GLU A 120 10.77 19.56 -57.80
C GLU A 120 11.91 18.63 -57.39
N GLU A 121 13.02 18.64 -58.13
CA GLU A 121 14.20 17.85 -57.77
C GLU A 121 14.79 18.27 -56.41
N GLN A 122 14.81 19.58 -56.13
CA GLN A 122 15.27 20.09 -54.84
C GLN A 122 14.38 19.63 -53.68
N GLU A 123 13.06 19.61 -53.86
CA GLU A 123 12.12 19.10 -52.87
C GLU A 123 12.29 17.59 -52.63
N VAL A 124 12.56 16.81 -53.68
CA VAL A 124 12.87 15.37 -53.56
C VAL A 124 14.14 15.14 -52.73
N PHE A 125 15.21 15.93 -52.93
CA PHE A 125 16.42 15.81 -52.11
C PHE A 125 16.19 16.21 -50.67
N ASN A 126 15.50 17.33 -50.44
CA ASN A 126 15.17 17.79 -49.08
C ASN A 126 14.31 16.73 -48.35
N SER A 127 13.32 16.17 -49.04
CA SER A 127 12.50 15.07 -48.53
C SER A 127 13.35 13.83 -48.24
N SER A 128 14.31 13.49 -49.12
CA SER A 128 15.21 12.36 -48.91
C SER A 128 16.17 12.57 -47.73
N VAL A 129 16.59 13.80 -47.42
CA VAL A 129 17.37 14.08 -46.21
C VAL A 129 16.47 13.97 -44.98
N ALA A 130 15.26 14.54 -45.04
CA ALA A 130 14.29 14.44 -43.96
C ALA A 130 13.93 12.98 -43.60
N THR A 131 13.82 12.08 -44.59
CA THR A 131 13.59 10.65 -44.32
C THR A 131 14.78 9.99 -43.61
N GLN A 132 16.01 10.37 -43.93
CA GLN A 132 17.19 9.86 -43.21
C GLN A 132 17.32 10.43 -41.80
N ILE A 133 16.96 11.69 -41.59
CA ILE A 133 16.86 12.26 -40.24
C ILE A 133 15.88 11.45 -39.40
N ALA A 134 14.70 11.15 -39.95
CA ALA A 134 13.71 10.30 -39.26
C ALA A 134 14.24 8.88 -39.00
N ALA A 135 15.04 8.32 -39.90
CA ALA A 135 15.68 7.02 -39.71
C ALA A 135 16.73 7.04 -38.58
N VAL A 136 17.53 8.10 -38.49
CA VAL A 136 18.48 8.32 -37.37
C VAL A 136 17.74 8.44 -36.05
N ASP A 137 16.65 9.22 -36.01
CA ASP A 137 15.84 9.36 -34.80
C ASP A 137 15.23 8.04 -34.34
N ALA A 138 14.73 7.21 -35.28
CA ALA A 138 14.22 5.87 -35.00
C ALA A 138 15.33 4.94 -34.45
N ALA A 139 16.53 4.98 -35.04
CA ALA A 139 17.67 4.18 -34.58
C ALA A 139 18.15 4.63 -33.19
N ARG A 140 18.13 5.93 -32.92
CA ARG A 140 18.46 6.50 -31.61
C ARG A 140 17.45 6.08 -30.55
N ALA A 141 16.15 6.14 -30.84
CA ALA A 141 15.12 5.65 -29.94
C ALA A 141 15.29 4.16 -29.62
N ALA A 142 15.65 3.33 -30.61
CA ALA A 142 15.94 1.91 -30.40
C ALA A 142 17.15 1.68 -29.47
N LEU A 143 18.21 2.50 -29.60
CA LEU A 143 19.36 2.48 -28.68
C LEU A 143 18.96 2.87 -27.26
N ASP A 144 18.13 3.89 -27.10
CA ASP A 144 17.68 4.36 -25.79
C ASP A 144 16.81 3.30 -25.09
N VAL A 145 15.94 2.59 -25.83
CA VAL A 145 15.19 1.42 -25.30
C VAL A 145 16.14 0.31 -24.86
N ALA A 146 17.18 -0.01 -25.64
CA ALA A 146 18.15 -1.03 -25.26
C ALA A 146 18.93 -0.65 -23.98
N LYS A 147 19.31 0.62 -23.84
CA LYS A 147 19.96 1.15 -22.63
C LYS A 147 19.04 1.10 -21.41
N LEU A 148 17.77 1.47 -21.58
CA LEU A 148 16.76 1.40 -20.52
C LEU A 148 16.55 -0.04 -20.05
N ASN A 149 16.50 -1.00 -20.97
CA ASN A 149 16.37 -2.42 -20.63
C ASN A 149 17.58 -2.92 -19.82
N LEU A 150 18.80 -2.46 -20.13
CA LEU A 150 19.98 -2.76 -19.30
C LEU A 150 19.85 -2.13 -17.90
N GLN A 151 19.39 -0.89 -17.79
CA GLN A 151 19.17 -0.26 -16.47
C GLN A 151 18.12 -1.02 -15.65
N ARG A 152 17.05 -1.48 -16.29
CA ARG A 152 15.97 -2.29 -15.69
C ARG A 152 16.35 -3.76 -15.45
N SER A 153 17.58 -4.17 -15.80
CA SER A 153 18.11 -5.50 -15.46
C SER A 153 18.46 -5.64 -13.99
N VAL A 154 18.68 -4.53 -13.29
CA VAL A 154 18.85 -4.49 -11.84
C VAL A 154 17.55 -3.99 -11.23
N LEU A 155 16.96 -4.79 -10.37
CA LEU A 155 15.75 -4.40 -9.65
C LEU A 155 16.15 -3.81 -8.31
N TYR A 156 15.57 -2.66 -8.00
CA TYR A 156 15.81 -1.93 -6.76
C TYR A 156 14.56 -1.89 -5.90
N SER A 157 14.73 -1.72 -4.60
CA SER A 157 13.61 -1.55 -3.69
C SER A 157 12.92 -0.20 -3.94
N PRO A 158 11.59 -0.16 -4.16
CA PRO A 158 10.86 1.09 -4.36
C PRO A 158 10.59 1.86 -3.06
N VAL A 159 10.68 1.17 -1.91
CA VAL A 159 10.34 1.68 -0.57
C VAL A 159 11.40 1.26 0.45
N ASN A 160 11.40 1.90 1.62
CA ASN A 160 12.17 1.43 2.77
C ASN A 160 11.36 0.33 3.45
N GLY A 161 11.95 -0.81 3.74
CA GLY A 161 11.12 -1.94 4.14
C GLY A 161 11.84 -3.23 4.41
N TYR A 162 11.05 -4.26 4.66
CA TYR A 162 11.54 -5.61 4.89
C TYR A 162 11.21 -6.49 3.69
N VAL A 163 12.23 -7.21 3.17
CA VAL A 163 12.03 -8.19 2.11
C VAL A 163 11.23 -9.38 2.67
N THR A 164 10.20 -9.82 1.95
CA THR A 164 9.41 -10.99 2.30
C THR A 164 9.13 -11.85 1.06
N ASN A 165 8.81 -13.12 1.30
CA ASN A 165 8.44 -14.09 0.27
C ASN A 165 9.55 -14.28 -0.80
N LEU A 166 10.82 -14.30 -0.35
CA LEU A 166 11.98 -14.53 -1.20
C LEU A 166 12.03 -15.99 -1.67
N ASN A 167 11.28 -16.31 -2.72
CA ASN A 167 11.28 -17.63 -3.36
C ASN A 167 12.21 -17.72 -4.59
N LEU A 168 12.87 -16.61 -4.94
CA LEU A 168 13.77 -16.53 -6.08
C LEU A 168 15.14 -17.11 -5.74
N ARG A 169 15.71 -17.90 -6.64
CA ARG A 169 17.08 -18.43 -6.53
C ARG A 169 17.95 -17.95 -7.67
N VAL A 170 19.26 -17.89 -7.43
CA VAL A 170 20.24 -17.67 -8.51
C VAL A 170 20.12 -18.81 -9.52
N GLY A 171 20.01 -18.46 -10.80
CA GLY A 171 19.73 -19.38 -11.89
C GLY A 171 18.25 -19.44 -12.30
N ASP A 172 17.32 -18.93 -11.49
CA ASP A 172 15.91 -18.86 -11.88
C ASP A 172 15.71 -17.91 -13.06
N TYR A 173 14.70 -18.22 -13.88
CA TYR A 173 14.26 -17.32 -14.94
C TYR A 173 13.13 -16.42 -14.43
N ALA A 174 13.38 -15.11 -14.45
CA ALA A 174 12.40 -14.10 -14.06
C ALA A 174 11.69 -13.55 -15.30
N SER A 175 10.36 -13.62 -15.31
CA SER A 175 9.51 -13.16 -16.42
C SER A 175 8.98 -11.76 -16.14
N ALA A 176 8.98 -10.90 -17.15
CA ALA A 176 8.44 -9.55 -17.06
C ALA A 176 6.99 -9.55 -16.56
N GLY A 177 6.68 -8.67 -15.60
CA GLY A 177 5.35 -8.50 -15.02
C GLY A 177 4.95 -9.55 -13.97
N GLN A 178 5.76 -10.57 -13.72
CA GLN A 178 5.50 -11.56 -12.66
C GLN A 178 6.29 -11.23 -11.39
N ALA A 179 5.58 -10.87 -10.33
CA ALA A 179 6.19 -10.64 -9.03
C ALA A 179 6.76 -11.94 -8.44
N ARG A 180 8.01 -11.89 -7.98
CA ARG A 180 8.71 -13.03 -7.37
C ARG A 180 9.31 -12.69 -6.00
N MET A 181 9.14 -11.45 -5.57
CA MET A 181 9.58 -10.90 -4.29
C MET A 181 8.59 -9.83 -3.87
N ALA A 182 8.40 -9.64 -2.57
CA ALA A 182 7.64 -8.52 -2.05
C ALA A 182 8.48 -7.75 -1.01
N VAL A 183 8.22 -6.46 -0.89
CA VAL A 183 8.81 -5.60 0.14
C VAL A 183 7.68 -5.01 0.97
N ILE A 184 7.74 -5.23 2.28
CA ILE A 184 6.84 -4.63 3.25
C ILE A 184 7.35 -3.23 3.54
N ASP A 185 6.55 -2.21 3.25
CA ASP A 185 6.91 -0.81 3.48
C ASP A 185 6.90 -0.48 4.98
N ALA A 186 8.07 -0.17 5.54
CA ALA A 186 8.22 0.07 6.97
C ALA A 186 7.55 1.38 7.42
N ASP A 187 7.32 2.31 6.49
CA ASP A 187 6.83 3.66 6.79
C ASP A 187 5.30 3.77 6.72
N SER A 188 4.60 2.69 6.35
CA SER A 188 3.15 2.72 6.08
C SER A 188 2.32 1.72 6.88
N TYR A 189 2.62 1.55 8.16
CA TYR A 189 1.75 0.78 9.05
C TYR A 189 0.46 1.53 9.39
N TRP A 190 -0.66 0.81 9.37
CA TRP A 190 -1.96 1.28 9.90
C TRP A 190 -2.70 0.14 10.57
N VAL A 191 -3.78 0.46 11.28
CA VAL A 191 -4.63 -0.53 11.95
C VAL A 191 -6.05 -0.44 11.41
N TYR A 192 -6.62 -1.59 11.06
CA TYR A 192 -8.07 -1.67 10.86
C TYR A 192 -8.72 -2.12 12.16
N GLY A 193 -9.65 -1.32 12.68
CA GLY A 193 -10.59 -1.77 13.70
C GLY A 193 -11.91 -2.20 13.05
N TYR A 194 -12.36 -3.42 13.32
CA TYR A 194 -13.62 -3.96 12.81
C TYR A 194 -14.75 -3.68 13.83
N PHE A 195 -15.48 -2.59 13.64
CA PHE A 195 -16.52 -2.11 14.56
C PHE A 195 -17.90 -2.68 14.22
N GLU A 196 -18.75 -2.88 15.23
CA GLU A 196 -20.14 -3.28 15.00
C GLU A 196 -20.91 -2.14 14.36
N GLU A 197 -21.73 -2.43 13.35
CA GLU A 197 -22.59 -1.46 12.68
C GLU A 197 -23.43 -0.62 13.66
N THR A 198 -23.91 -1.25 14.75
CA THR A 198 -24.68 -0.60 15.82
C THR A 198 -23.91 0.47 16.60
N LYS A 199 -22.57 0.48 16.51
CA LYS A 199 -21.68 1.41 17.22
C LYS A 199 -21.10 2.49 16.31
N MET A 200 -21.36 2.43 14.99
CA MET A 200 -20.78 3.34 14.02
C MET A 200 -21.25 4.79 14.16
N TRP A 201 -22.40 5.04 14.78
CA TRP A 201 -22.87 6.39 15.08
C TRP A 201 -21.93 7.17 16.00
N GLY A 202 -21.06 6.48 16.75
CA GLY A 202 -20.06 7.08 17.63
C GLY A 202 -18.67 7.24 17.01
N VAL A 203 -18.48 6.90 15.72
CA VAL A 203 -17.18 6.93 15.05
C VAL A 203 -17.21 7.92 13.89
N HIS A 204 -16.38 8.96 13.96
CA HIS A 204 -16.22 9.96 12.92
C HIS A 204 -14.78 10.02 12.42
N VAL A 205 -14.61 10.51 11.19
CA VAL A 205 -13.28 10.76 10.62
C VAL A 205 -12.62 11.91 11.37
N GLY A 206 -11.38 11.70 11.80
CA GLY A 206 -10.61 12.63 12.63
C GLY A 206 -10.69 12.35 14.14
N ASP A 207 -11.52 11.42 14.58
CA ASP A 207 -11.60 11.08 16.01
C ASP A 207 -10.29 10.46 16.51
N GLU A 208 -9.92 10.81 17.75
CA GLU A 208 -8.80 10.18 18.46
C GLU A 208 -9.10 8.69 18.68
N ALA A 209 -8.09 7.85 18.44
CA ALA A 209 -8.15 6.41 18.59
C ALA A 209 -6.98 5.91 19.44
N ARG A 210 -7.27 4.92 20.29
CA ARG A 210 -6.28 4.21 21.10
C ARG A 210 -6.21 2.77 20.64
N VAL A 211 -5.00 2.32 20.36
CA VAL A 211 -4.72 0.98 19.85
C VAL A 211 -3.81 0.24 20.82
N LYS A 212 -4.31 -0.83 21.41
CA LYS A 212 -3.56 -1.72 22.28
C LYS A 212 -3.24 -3.01 21.53
N LEU A 213 -1.96 -3.21 21.19
CA LEU A 213 -1.51 -4.46 20.57
C LEU A 213 -1.55 -5.58 21.60
N MET A 214 -1.97 -6.78 21.20
CA MET A 214 -2.09 -7.93 22.12
C MET A 214 -0.75 -8.31 22.77
N GLY A 215 0.36 -8.20 22.02
CA GLY A 215 1.70 -8.57 22.48
C GLY A 215 2.46 -7.47 23.23
N TYR A 216 1.92 -6.25 23.32
CA TYR A 216 2.64 -5.10 23.88
C TYR A 216 1.82 -4.42 24.99
N LYS A 217 2.51 -3.94 26.02
CA LYS A 217 1.93 -3.13 27.10
C LYS A 217 1.58 -1.68 26.69
N PRO A 218 2.42 -0.94 25.94
CA PRO A 218 2.10 0.44 25.58
C PRO A 218 0.85 0.52 24.70
N ILE A 219 0.02 1.52 24.97
CA ILE A 219 -1.12 1.89 24.14
C ILE A 219 -0.62 2.90 23.11
N LEU A 220 -0.82 2.58 21.84
CA LEU A 220 -0.48 3.44 20.72
C LEU A 220 -1.60 4.44 20.51
N GLN A 221 -1.22 5.70 20.30
CA GLN A 221 -2.15 6.77 19.95
C GLN A 221 -2.24 6.88 18.43
N GLY A 222 -3.44 7.20 17.96
CA GLY A 222 -3.73 7.34 16.55
C GLY A 222 -5.01 8.13 16.33
N HIS A 223 -5.40 8.25 15.07
CA HIS A 223 -6.65 8.90 14.68
C HIS A 223 -7.35 8.15 13.55
N VAL A 224 -8.67 8.32 13.48
CA VAL A 224 -9.50 7.72 12.42
C VAL A 224 -9.26 8.47 11.11
N VAL A 225 -8.70 7.81 10.12
CA VAL A 225 -8.46 8.38 8.79
C VAL A 225 -9.66 8.18 7.87
N SER A 226 -10.21 6.97 7.87
CA SER A 226 -11.31 6.64 6.97
C SER A 226 -12.16 5.49 7.51
N ILE A 227 -13.41 5.50 7.09
CA ILE A 227 -14.38 4.45 7.36
C ILE A 227 -14.68 3.77 6.02
N ALA A 228 -14.61 2.45 5.96
CA ALA A 228 -14.90 1.72 4.74
C ALA A 228 -16.36 1.96 4.32
N ARG A 229 -16.54 2.28 3.03
CA ARG A 229 -17.87 2.56 2.43
C ARG A 229 -18.43 1.38 1.63
N GLY A 230 -17.71 0.26 1.61
CA GLY A 230 -18.11 -0.98 0.96
C GLY A 230 -17.57 -2.16 1.75
N ILE A 231 -18.44 -3.13 2.01
CA ILE A 231 -18.13 -4.42 2.62
C ILE A 231 -18.66 -5.44 1.64
N ASP A 232 -17.85 -6.43 1.31
CA ASP A 232 -18.27 -7.49 0.40
C ASP A 232 -19.38 -8.31 1.07
N ASP A 233 -20.54 -8.41 0.41
CA ASP A 233 -21.61 -9.30 0.86
C ASP A 233 -21.28 -10.70 0.35
N THR A 234 -20.69 -11.51 1.23
CA THR A 234 -20.41 -12.92 0.93
C THR A 234 -21.66 -13.73 0.55
N ASN A 235 -22.87 -13.21 0.78
CA ASN A 235 -24.14 -13.82 0.35
C ASN A 235 -24.68 -13.27 -0.99
N GLY A 236 -23.97 -12.35 -1.66
CA GLY A 236 -24.40 -11.68 -2.89
C GLY A 236 -23.42 -11.83 -4.06
N SER A 237 -22.43 -12.72 -3.96
CA SER A 237 -21.52 -12.96 -5.09
C SER A 237 -22.28 -13.53 -6.29
N PRO A 238 -22.23 -12.88 -7.47
CA PRO A 238 -22.83 -13.43 -8.69
C PRO A 238 -22.15 -14.76 -9.05
N ASP A 239 -22.93 -15.79 -9.32
CA ASP A 239 -22.40 -17.02 -9.91
C ASP A 239 -21.88 -16.74 -11.35
N LYS A 240 -21.07 -17.65 -11.92
CA LYS A 240 -20.48 -17.53 -13.28
C LYS A 240 -21.49 -17.25 -14.40
N LEU A 241 -22.79 -17.41 -14.15
CA LEU A 241 -23.91 -17.07 -15.03
C LEU A 241 -24.54 -15.68 -14.79
N GLY A 242 -23.97 -14.84 -13.93
CA GLY A 242 -24.51 -13.51 -13.61
C GLY A 242 -25.79 -13.54 -12.76
N LEU A 243 -26.16 -14.71 -12.23
CA LEU A 243 -27.29 -14.88 -11.32
C LEU A 243 -26.81 -14.67 -9.88
N GLN A 244 -27.57 -13.89 -9.12
CA GLN A 244 -27.32 -13.64 -7.70
C GLN A 244 -27.56 -14.94 -6.91
N SER A 245 -26.52 -15.47 -6.27
CA SER A 245 -26.64 -16.63 -5.38
C SER A 245 -27.01 -16.13 -3.98
N VAL A 246 -28.30 -16.04 -3.68
CA VAL A 246 -28.76 -15.67 -2.35
C VAL A 246 -28.66 -16.90 -1.45
N ASN A 247 -27.74 -16.89 -0.50
CA ASN A 247 -27.68 -17.92 0.53
C ASN A 247 -28.86 -17.73 1.50
N PRO A 248 -29.82 -18.68 1.64
CA PRO A 248 -30.94 -18.52 2.54
C PRO A 248 -30.45 -18.62 4.00
N ILE A 249 -30.17 -17.48 4.62
CA ILE A 249 -29.84 -17.41 6.03
C ILE A 249 -31.10 -17.59 6.88
N PHE A 250 -31.26 -18.75 7.51
CA PHE A 250 -32.23 -18.94 8.59
C PHE A 250 -31.72 -18.24 9.85
N THR A 251 -32.02 -16.96 10.02
CA THR A 251 -31.59 -16.20 11.22
C THR A 251 -32.74 -15.41 11.83
N TRP A 252 -33.38 -16.01 12.82
CA TRP A 252 -34.19 -15.31 13.84
C TRP A 252 -33.34 -14.33 14.69
N VAL A 253 -32.02 -14.23 14.43
CA VAL A 253 -31.08 -13.28 15.04
C VAL A 253 -30.28 -12.58 13.95
N ARG A 254 -30.51 -11.28 13.72
CA ARG A 254 -29.63 -10.45 12.88
C ARG A 254 -28.35 -10.12 13.66
N LEU A 255 -27.20 -10.49 13.12
CA LEU A 255 -25.90 -10.09 13.66
C LEU A 255 -25.48 -8.77 13.00
N ALA A 256 -24.95 -7.84 13.80
CA ALA A 256 -24.39 -6.61 13.26
C ALA A 256 -23.18 -6.94 12.38
N GLN A 257 -23.09 -6.30 11.21
CA GLN A 257 -21.90 -6.42 10.37
C GLN A 257 -20.71 -5.68 11.00
N ARG A 258 -19.50 -6.06 10.57
CA ARG A 258 -18.25 -5.50 11.06
C ARG A 258 -17.70 -4.51 10.03
N ILE A 259 -17.77 -3.22 10.34
CA ILE A 259 -17.32 -2.14 9.46
C ILE A 259 -15.85 -1.85 9.74
N PRO A 260 -14.94 -2.02 8.76
CA PRO A 260 -13.54 -1.69 8.95
C PRO A 260 -13.33 -0.18 8.98
N VAL A 261 -12.69 0.28 10.05
CA VAL A 261 -12.28 1.67 10.26
C VAL A 261 -10.76 1.73 10.24
N ARG A 262 -10.20 2.55 9.35
CA ARG A 262 -8.76 2.75 9.20
C ARG A 262 -8.27 3.77 10.22
N ILE A 263 -7.26 3.36 10.99
CA ILE A 263 -6.62 4.17 12.01
C ILE A 263 -5.15 4.32 11.67
N HIS A 264 -4.70 5.57 11.58
CA HIS A 264 -3.29 5.90 11.48
C HIS A 264 -2.68 5.97 12.86
N LEU A 265 -1.45 5.50 13.02
CA LEU A 265 -0.71 5.54 14.28
C LEU A 265 0.16 6.80 14.28
N ASP A 266 -0.09 7.71 15.22
CA ASP A 266 0.61 9.00 15.25
C ASP A 266 2.04 8.87 15.78
N HIS A 267 2.23 7.98 16.75
CA HIS A 267 3.53 7.71 17.34
C HIS A 267 3.65 6.24 17.72
N VAL A 268 4.72 5.61 17.24
CA VAL A 268 5.08 4.22 17.56
C VAL A 268 6.43 4.25 18.29
N PRO A 269 6.48 3.85 19.58
CA PRO A 269 7.74 3.81 20.32
C PRO A 269 8.70 2.76 19.74
N ASP A 270 10.01 3.01 19.80
CA ASP A 270 11.06 2.08 19.31
C ASP A 270 11.01 0.68 19.95
N SER A 271 10.40 0.57 21.14
CA SER A 271 10.18 -0.70 21.83
C SER A 271 9.12 -1.61 21.17
N VAL A 272 8.35 -1.09 20.20
CA VAL A 272 7.25 -1.81 19.55
C VAL A 272 7.62 -2.09 18.10
N THR A 273 7.91 -3.35 17.80
CA THR A 273 8.04 -3.79 16.41
C THR A 273 6.65 -4.16 15.87
N LEU A 274 6.19 -3.42 14.87
CA LEU A 274 4.95 -3.72 14.16
C LEU A 274 5.20 -4.81 13.13
N ALA A 275 4.29 -5.79 13.08
CA ALA A 275 4.21 -6.75 11.99
C ALA A 275 2.79 -6.80 11.44
N ALA A 276 2.67 -6.98 10.13
CA ALA A 276 1.39 -7.19 9.49
C ALA A 276 0.67 -8.41 10.09
N GLY A 277 -0.63 -8.29 10.34
CA GLY A 277 -1.44 -9.36 10.90
C GLY A 277 -1.49 -9.42 12.43
N MET A 278 -0.71 -8.59 13.14
CA MET A 278 -0.84 -8.46 14.59
C MET A 278 -2.27 -8.10 15.00
N THR A 279 -2.75 -8.72 16.08
CA THR A 279 -4.07 -8.44 16.65
C THR A 279 -3.99 -7.26 17.61
N ALA A 280 -4.97 -6.37 17.51
CA ALA A 280 -5.05 -5.15 18.30
C ALA A 280 -6.47 -4.97 18.86
N THR A 281 -6.58 -4.39 20.04
CA THR A 281 -7.83 -3.83 20.54
C THR A 281 -7.82 -2.35 20.24
N VAL A 282 -8.92 -1.86 19.67
CA VAL A 282 -9.08 -0.49 19.21
C VAL A 282 -10.24 0.15 19.96
N SER A 283 -10.03 1.35 20.48
CA SER A 283 -11.11 2.19 21.02
C SER A 283 -11.05 3.57 20.39
N VAL A 284 -12.20 4.10 19.99
CA VAL A 284 -12.35 5.42 19.38
C VAL A 284 -13.05 6.36 20.36
N GLY A 285 -12.65 7.62 20.36
CA GLY A 285 -13.27 8.67 21.17
C GLY A 285 -12.30 9.29 22.19
N PRO A 286 -12.66 10.47 22.71
CA PRO A 286 -11.81 11.23 23.61
C PRO A 286 -11.55 10.43 24.89
N GLU A 287 -10.32 10.56 25.42
CA GLU A 287 -10.01 10.04 26.74
C GLU A 287 -11.02 10.62 27.74
N PRO A 288 -11.75 9.79 28.51
CA PRO A 288 -12.74 10.32 29.43
C PRO A 288 -12.01 11.10 30.54
N ARG A 289 -11.94 12.43 30.39
CA ARG A 289 -11.33 13.32 31.38
C ARG A 289 -12.27 13.44 32.58
N GLY A 290 -11.93 12.77 33.68
CA GLY A 290 -12.63 12.90 34.97
C GLY A 290 -12.43 11.72 35.93
N ARG A 291 -12.87 11.85 37.19
CA ARG A 291 -12.80 10.80 38.22
C ARG A 291 -13.55 9.51 37.83
N SER A 292 -14.62 9.63 37.03
CA SER A 292 -15.35 8.52 36.40
C SER A 292 -14.57 7.89 35.24
N GLY A 293 -13.85 8.72 34.48
CA GLY A 293 -13.05 8.29 33.34
C GLY A 293 -11.83 7.46 33.71
N ARG A 294 -11.20 7.70 34.87
CA ARG A 294 -10.06 6.87 35.33
C ARG A 294 -10.43 5.41 35.55
N LEU A 295 -11.66 5.10 35.98
CA LEU A 295 -12.12 3.71 36.14
C LEU A 295 -12.42 3.05 34.79
N THR A 296 -12.97 3.81 33.84
CA THR A 296 -13.29 3.29 32.51
C THR A 296 -12.04 3.11 31.66
N THR A 297 -11.08 4.05 31.73
CA THR A 297 -9.74 3.91 31.17
C THR A 297 -8.98 2.75 31.82
N TRP A 298 -9.01 2.60 33.16
CA TRP A 298 -8.37 1.47 33.84
C TRP A 298 -8.95 0.11 33.42
N LEU A 299 -10.27 -0.01 33.29
CA LEU A 299 -10.94 -1.22 32.79
C LEU A 299 -10.60 -1.50 31.33
N GLN A 300 -10.58 -0.49 30.46
CA GLN A 300 -10.18 -0.64 29.06
C GLN A 300 -8.70 -1.01 28.89
N ASP A 301 -7.84 -0.49 29.76
CA ASP A 301 -6.40 -0.72 29.70
C ASP A 301 -5.99 -2.08 30.28
N HIS A 302 -6.79 -2.69 31.16
CA HIS A 302 -6.51 -3.99 31.80
C HIS A 302 -7.29 -5.18 31.20
N LEU A 303 -8.11 -4.95 30.17
CA LEU A 303 -8.87 -5.97 29.42
C LEU A 303 -8.38 -6.15 27.97
#